data_AF-A0ABD1RCC3-F1
#
_entry.id   AF-A0ABD1RCC3-F1
#
_cell.length_a   1.000
_cell.length_b   1.000
_cell.length_c   1.000
_cell.angle_alpha   90.00
_cell.angle_beta   90.00
_cell.angle_gamma   90.00
#
_symmetry.space_group_name_H-M   'P 1'
#
loop_
_entity.id
_entity.type
_entity.pdbx_description
1 polymer ?
#
loop_
_entity_poly.entity_id
_entity_poly.type
_entity_poly.pdbx_seq_one_letter_code
_entity_poly.pdbx_strand_id
1 'polypeptide(L)'
;MSYGISGIRFGIEGADEAVRCLRCIWISHIHADHHTGLARILALRSDLLKGIPHDPLIVIGPVQLKGYLDAYQRREDLDMQFLDCKHTEEASVEAFNSNEDGNTILPECERGDSTMFARDCMRSCSKKQRSPVKNAAAVPILRSLKKVLLEAGLETLISVPVEHCEPAFGVVMKAANRINRVGKTIPGWKLVYSGDTRPCHELIQASCGATVLIHEVSCKM
;
A
#
# COMPACT_ATOMS: atom_id res chain seq x y z
N MET A 1 15.59 -1.06 -3.28
CA MET A 1 16.71 -0.78 -4.21
C MET A 1 17.09 0.68 -4.07
N SER A 2 18.35 0.99 -3.81
CA SER A 2 18.86 2.36 -3.73
C SER A 2 19.29 2.87 -5.13
N TYR A 3 19.17 4.18 -5.37
CA TYR A 3 19.49 4.81 -6.67
C TYR A 3 20.90 4.46 -7.19
N GLY A 4 21.87 4.32 -6.28
CA GLY A 4 23.24 3.94 -6.63
C GLY A 4 23.34 2.56 -7.29
N ILE A 5 22.51 1.60 -6.90
CA ILE A 5 22.48 0.26 -7.53
C ILE A 5 21.90 0.34 -8.94
N SER A 6 20.92 1.21 -9.17
CA SER A 6 20.30 1.43 -10.49
C SER A 6 21.31 2.00 -11.48
N GLY A 7 22.07 3.03 -11.08
CA GLY A 7 23.08 3.67 -11.93
C GLY A 7 24.22 2.73 -12.36
N ILE A 8 24.58 1.76 -11.52
CA ILE A 8 25.58 0.74 -11.85
C ILE A 8 25.04 -0.29 -12.87
N ARG A 9 23.74 -0.63 -12.79
CA ARG A 9 23.13 -1.67 -13.65
C ARG A 9 22.63 -1.17 -15.00
N PHE A 10 22.10 0.06 -15.07
CA PHE A 10 21.41 0.57 -16.25
C PHE A 10 22.09 1.79 -16.89
N GLY A 11 23.21 2.27 -16.33
CA GLY A 11 23.75 3.59 -16.64
C GLY A 11 22.88 4.70 -16.01
N ILE A 12 23.38 5.94 -16.03
CA ILE A 12 22.70 7.08 -15.41
C ILE A 12 21.35 7.33 -16.11
N GLU A 13 21.32 7.32 -17.44
CA GLU A 13 20.09 7.56 -18.22
C GLU A 13 18.99 6.52 -17.95
N GLY A 14 19.36 5.23 -17.88
CA GLY A 14 18.40 4.17 -17.57
C GLY A 14 17.88 4.22 -16.13
N ALA A 15 18.71 4.65 -15.19
CA ALA A 15 18.31 4.84 -13.80
C ALA A 15 17.34 6.03 -13.64
N ASP A 16 17.61 7.14 -14.33
CA ASP A 16 16.74 8.31 -14.34
C ASP A 16 15.37 7.98 -14.93
N GLU A 17 15.34 7.22 -16.04
CA GLU A 17 14.08 6.80 -16.65
C GLU A 17 13.27 5.87 -15.75
N ALA A 18 13.92 4.90 -15.11
CA ALA A 18 13.25 4.03 -14.14
C ALA A 18 12.60 4.85 -13.02
N VAL A 19 13.23 5.94 -12.58
CA VAL A 19 12.70 6.81 -11.52
C VAL A 19 11.58 7.71 -12.02
N ARG A 20 11.66 8.24 -13.25
CA ARG A 20 10.53 8.96 -13.87
C ARG A 20 9.28 8.09 -13.93
N CYS A 21 9.43 6.80 -14.25
CA CYS A 21 8.32 5.86 -14.35
C CYS A 21 7.76 5.39 -12.99
N LEU A 22 8.38 5.70 -11.85
CA LEU A 22 7.86 5.28 -10.54
C LEU A 22 6.52 5.96 -10.26
N ARG A 23 5.52 5.14 -9.88
CA ARG A 23 4.17 5.58 -9.49
C ARG A 23 3.83 5.28 -8.03
N CYS A 24 4.43 4.25 -7.46
CA CYS A 24 4.18 3.81 -6.09
C CYS A 24 5.44 3.23 -5.47
N ILE A 25 5.70 3.55 -4.20
CA ILE A 25 6.74 2.93 -3.37
C ILE A 25 6.07 2.42 -2.09
N TRP A 26 6.38 1.19 -1.72
CA TRP A 26 5.92 0.58 -0.47
C TRP A 26 7.11 0.28 0.45
N ILE A 27 7.00 0.61 1.73
CA ILE A 27 8.04 0.43 2.75
C ILE A 27 7.49 -0.43 3.89
N SER A 28 8.22 -1.48 4.24
CA SER A 28 7.82 -2.47 5.26
C SER A 28 7.82 -1.92 6.69
N HIS A 29 8.89 -1.22 7.09
CA HIS A 29 9.09 -0.71 8.44
C HIS A 29 10.14 0.43 8.49
N ILE A 30 10.42 0.94 9.70
CA ILE A 30 11.22 2.17 9.93
C ILE A 30 12.73 1.93 10.14
N HIS A 31 13.27 0.73 9.92
CA HIS A 31 14.72 0.56 10.02
C HIS A 31 15.43 1.22 8.84
N ALA A 32 16.57 1.85 9.14
CA ALA A 32 17.26 2.77 8.24
C ALA A 32 17.67 2.13 6.90
N ASP A 33 18.02 0.86 6.91
CA ASP A 33 18.37 0.05 5.74
C ASP A 33 17.22 -0.14 4.74
N HIS A 34 15.97 0.10 5.16
CA HIS A 34 14.79 0.01 4.29
C HIS A 34 14.35 1.36 3.69
N HIS A 35 14.60 2.49 4.36
CA HIS A 35 14.01 3.78 3.95
C HIS A 35 14.99 4.96 3.80
N THR A 36 16.25 4.87 4.22
CA THR A 36 17.17 6.03 4.17
C THR A 36 17.45 6.55 2.76
N GLY A 37 17.35 5.70 1.74
CA GLY A 37 17.49 6.11 0.34
C GLY A 37 16.24 6.77 -0.25
N LEU A 38 15.09 6.70 0.44
CA LEU A 38 13.79 7.10 -0.11
C LEU A 38 13.71 8.59 -0.42
N ALA A 39 14.12 9.45 0.52
CA ALA A 39 14.07 10.90 0.33
C ALA A 39 14.84 11.35 -0.92
N ARG A 40 16.00 10.73 -1.17
CA ARG A 40 16.81 11.01 -2.35
C ARG A 40 16.14 10.55 -3.65
N ILE A 41 15.48 9.40 -3.65
CA ILE A 41 14.72 8.92 -4.83
C ILE A 41 13.58 9.90 -5.14
N LEU A 42 12.86 10.34 -4.12
CA LEU A 42 11.73 11.28 -4.26
C LEU A 42 12.18 12.64 -4.77
N ALA A 43 13.21 13.25 -4.14
CA ALA A 43 13.77 14.52 -4.57
C ALA A 43 14.27 14.45 -6.02
N LEU A 44 14.96 13.36 -6.39
CA LEU A 44 15.44 13.18 -7.76
C LEU A 44 14.27 12.99 -8.75
N ARG A 45 13.21 12.26 -8.39
CA ARG A 45 12.02 12.16 -9.25
C ARG A 45 11.37 13.53 -9.46
N SER A 46 11.22 14.30 -8.39
CA SER A 46 10.69 15.67 -8.42
C SER A 46 11.50 16.57 -9.36
N ASP A 47 12.84 16.53 -9.25
CA ASP A 47 13.73 17.27 -10.16
C ASP A 47 13.63 16.82 -11.61
N LEU A 48 13.60 15.50 -11.88
CA LEU A 48 13.51 14.94 -13.23
C LEU A 48 12.18 15.23 -13.93
N LEU A 49 11.11 15.48 -13.17
CA LEU A 49 9.77 15.75 -13.67
C LEU A 49 9.38 17.23 -13.55
N LYS A 50 10.31 18.10 -13.15
CA LYS A 50 10.06 19.52 -12.93
C LYS A 50 9.54 20.20 -14.22
N GLY A 51 8.36 20.81 -14.13
CA GLY A 51 7.70 21.48 -15.25
C GLY A 51 6.95 20.55 -16.21
N ILE A 52 6.98 19.24 -15.99
CA ILE A 52 6.20 18.24 -16.74
C ILE A 52 4.94 17.95 -15.93
N PRO A 53 3.72 17.96 -16.51
CA PRO A 53 2.52 17.54 -15.78
C PRO A 53 2.58 16.06 -15.41
N HIS A 54 2.43 15.73 -14.13
CA HIS A 54 2.41 14.36 -13.63
C HIS A 54 1.60 14.25 -12.33
N ASP A 55 1.24 13.02 -11.96
CA ASP A 55 0.67 12.71 -10.65
C ASP A 55 1.80 12.55 -9.60
N PRO A 56 1.59 13.02 -8.36
CA PRO A 56 2.52 12.78 -7.24
C PRO A 56 2.75 11.30 -6.99
N LEU A 57 3.95 10.94 -6.52
CA LEU A 57 4.26 9.55 -6.20
C LEU A 57 3.55 9.09 -4.93
N ILE A 58 2.91 7.92 -4.96
CA ILE A 58 2.26 7.35 -3.77
C ILE A 58 3.31 6.60 -2.93
N VAL A 59 3.50 7.01 -1.68
CA VAL A 59 4.35 6.32 -0.71
C VAL A 59 3.47 5.64 0.32
N ILE A 60 3.49 4.32 0.33
CA ILE A 60 2.80 3.48 1.33
C ILE A 60 3.82 3.04 2.37
N GLY A 61 3.55 3.26 3.65
CA GLY A 61 4.49 2.87 4.70
C GLY A 61 3.94 2.98 6.12
N PRO A 62 4.70 2.56 7.13
CA PRO A 62 4.32 2.73 8.53
C PRO A 62 4.20 4.21 8.90
N VAL A 63 3.28 4.57 9.80
CA VAL A 63 3.01 5.97 10.18
C VAL A 63 4.27 6.76 10.59
N GLN A 64 5.27 6.10 11.20
CA GLN A 64 6.54 6.74 11.60
C GLN A 64 7.32 7.26 10.39
N LEU A 65 7.21 6.61 9.23
CA LEU A 65 7.89 7.04 8.01
C LEU A 65 7.40 8.42 7.57
N LYS A 66 6.15 8.77 7.85
CA LYS A 66 5.60 10.09 7.53
C LYS A 66 6.39 11.20 8.21
N GLY A 67 6.71 11.05 9.50
CA GLY A 67 7.49 12.05 10.24
C GLY A 67 8.90 12.24 9.67
N TYR A 68 9.54 11.15 9.23
CA TYR A 68 10.81 11.19 8.53
C TYR A 68 10.68 11.97 7.21
N LEU A 69 9.71 11.62 6.36
CA LEU A 69 9.50 12.29 5.06
C LEU A 69 9.10 13.76 5.21
N ASP A 70 8.23 14.09 6.17
CA ASP A 70 7.84 15.47 6.47
C ASP A 70 9.05 16.34 6.84
N ALA A 71 10.09 15.76 7.44
CA ALA A 71 11.33 16.48 7.75
C ALA A 71 12.14 16.88 6.50
N TYR A 72 12.13 16.04 5.48
CA TYR A 72 12.75 16.34 4.18
C TYR A 72 11.85 17.25 3.33
N GLN A 73 10.53 17.05 3.35
CA GLN A 73 9.55 17.89 2.64
C GLN A 73 9.65 19.37 3.04
N ARG A 74 10.07 19.67 4.28
CA ARG A 74 10.31 21.05 4.74
C ARG A 74 11.53 21.72 4.07
N ARG A 75 12.41 20.95 3.45
CA ARG A 75 13.66 21.42 2.82
C ARG A 75 13.59 21.36 1.30
N GLU A 76 13.00 20.31 0.76
CA GLU A 76 12.91 20.02 -0.67
C GLU A 76 11.50 19.50 -0.98
N ASP A 77 10.98 19.77 -2.18
CA ASP A 77 9.68 19.23 -2.60
C ASP A 77 9.84 17.79 -3.09
N LEU A 78 9.29 16.84 -2.32
CA LEU A 78 9.37 15.42 -2.64
C LEU A 78 8.31 14.93 -3.63
N ASP A 79 7.35 15.78 -4.03
CA ASP A 79 6.24 15.44 -4.93
C ASP A 79 5.60 14.06 -4.61
N MET A 80 5.03 13.95 -3.41
CA MET A 80 4.51 12.68 -2.91
C MET A 80 3.21 12.79 -2.14
N GLN A 81 2.45 11.69 -2.15
CA GLN A 81 1.30 11.45 -1.30
C GLN A 81 1.60 10.28 -0.36
N PHE A 82 1.46 10.50 0.95
CA PHE A 82 1.70 9.45 1.94
C PHE A 82 0.42 8.71 2.31
N LEU A 83 0.48 7.38 2.35
CA LEU A 83 -0.58 6.49 2.80
C LEU A 83 -0.04 5.55 3.89
N ASP A 84 -0.65 5.55 5.08
CA ASP A 84 -0.31 4.58 6.12
C ASP A 84 -0.70 3.17 5.65
N CYS A 85 0.20 2.18 5.83
CA CYS A 85 -0.02 0.75 5.56
C CYS A 85 -1.37 0.25 6.10
N LYS A 86 -1.85 0.78 7.23
CA LYS A 86 -3.16 0.43 7.82
C LYS A 86 -4.33 0.60 6.85
N HIS A 87 -4.27 1.58 5.94
CA HIS A 87 -5.33 1.79 4.93
C HIS A 87 -5.30 0.74 3.82
N THR A 88 -4.23 -0.03 3.73
CA THR A 88 -4.06 -1.15 2.79
C THR A 88 -4.11 -2.52 3.47
N GLU A 89 -4.55 -2.60 4.73
CA GLU A 89 -4.89 -3.90 5.34
C GLU A 89 -6.15 -4.48 4.68
N GLU A 90 -6.30 -5.80 4.70
CA GLU A 90 -7.41 -6.51 4.02
C GLU A 90 -8.78 -5.92 4.38
N ALA A 91 -9.07 -5.76 5.68
CA ALA A 91 -10.31 -5.17 6.16
C ALA A 91 -10.54 -3.73 5.68
N SER A 92 -9.47 -2.93 5.55
CA SER A 92 -9.57 -1.54 5.07
C SER A 92 -9.81 -1.47 3.56
N VAL A 93 -9.16 -2.35 2.79
CA VAL A 93 -9.36 -2.45 1.34
C VAL A 93 -10.78 -2.95 1.02
N GLU A 94 -11.26 -3.96 1.74
CA GLU A 94 -12.64 -4.46 1.62
C GLU A 94 -13.67 -3.37 1.92
N ALA A 95 -13.52 -2.69 3.07
CA ALA A 95 -14.40 -1.60 3.45
C ALA A 95 -14.39 -0.45 2.42
N PHE A 96 -13.24 -0.15 1.81
CA PHE A 96 -13.14 0.85 0.76
C PHE A 96 -13.89 0.42 -0.51
N ASN A 97 -13.70 -0.82 -0.97
CA ASN A 97 -14.36 -1.33 -2.18
C ASN A 97 -15.89 -1.40 -2.03
N SER A 98 -16.41 -1.86 -0.88
CA SER A 98 -17.86 -1.89 -0.64
C SER A 98 -18.52 -0.52 -0.71
N ASN A 99 -17.81 0.54 -0.31
CA ASN A 99 -18.34 1.92 -0.37
C ASN A 99 -18.32 2.50 -1.80
N GLU A 100 -17.40 2.08 -2.66
CA GLU A 100 -17.36 2.52 -4.07
C GLU A 100 -18.43 1.80 -4.91
N ASP A 101 -18.63 0.50 -4.68
CA ASP A 101 -19.68 -0.26 -5.37
C ASP A 101 -21.10 0.22 -4.98
N GLY A 102 -21.28 0.63 -3.72
CA GLY A 102 -22.55 1.20 -3.22
C GLY A 102 -22.88 2.60 -3.73
N ASN A 103 -21.92 3.32 -4.33
CA ASN A 103 -22.13 4.68 -4.83
C ASN A 103 -22.54 4.73 -6.32
N THR A 104 -22.76 3.58 -6.97
CA THR A 104 -22.96 3.50 -8.43
C THR A 104 -24.39 3.17 -8.89
N ILE A 105 -25.38 2.95 -8.01
CA ILE A 105 -26.80 2.82 -8.44
C ILE A 105 -27.75 3.44 -7.40
N LEU A 106 -28.36 4.59 -7.72
CA LEU A 106 -29.60 5.05 -7.09
C LEU A 106 -30.75 4.88 -8.08
N PRO A 107 -31.78 4.08 -7.74
CA PRO A 107 -33.15 4.47 -7.93
C PRO A 107 -33.69 4.95 -6.58
N GLU A 108 -34.33 6.12 -6.60
CA GLU A 108 -35.09 6.67 -5.50
C GLU A 108 -36.19 5.70 -5.03
N CYS A 109 -36.51 5.79 -3.73
CA CYS A 109 -37.80 5.59 -3.04
C CYS A 109 -37.51 4.99 -1.64
N GLU A 110 -38.18 5.30 -0.53
CA GLU A 110 -39.25 6.20 -0.11
C GLU A 110 -39.17 6.23 1.44
N ARG A 111 -39.67 7.30 2.06
CA ARG A 111 -39.72 7.52 3.52
C ARG A 111 -40.63 6.50 4.23
N GLY A 112 -40.22 6.05 5.42
CA GLY A 112 -41.07 5.31 6.36
C GLY A 112 -40.51 5.27 7.78
N ASP A 113 -41.17 5.99 8.69
CA ASP A 113 -40.91 6.09 10.14
C ASP A 113 -41.17 4.78 10.91
N SER A 114 -40.50 4.62 12.08
CA SER A 114 -41.13 4.35 13.40
C SER A 114 -40.23 3.59 14.41
N THR A 115 -39.74 4.33 15.42
CA THR A 115 -39.77 4.07 16.88
C THR A 115 -39.61 2.66 17.53
N MET A 116 -38.74 2.66 18.57
CA MET A 116 -38.95 2.21 19.97
C MET A 116 -38.51 0.81 20.49
N PHE A 117 -37.52 0.87 21.40
CA PHE A 117 -37.24 0.10 22.65
C PHE A 117 -36.85 -1.39 22.64
N ALA A 118 -35.67 -1.71 23.21
CA ALA A 118 -35.52 -2.49 24.46
C ALA A 118 -34.06 -2.55 24.97
N ARG A 119 -33.93 -2.73 26.30
CA ARG A 119 -32.79 -2.53 27.21
C ARG A 119 -31.85 -3.75 27.38
N ASP A 120 -30.62 -3.42 27.79
CA ASP A 120 -29.69 -4.07 28.73
C ASP A 120 -29.18 -5.50 28.50
N CYS A 121 -27.85 -5.65 28.37
CA CYS A 121 -27.05 -6.40 29.35
C CYS A 121 -25.53 -6.16 29.20
N MET A 122 -24.89 -5.66 30.26
CA MET A 122 -23.44 -5.55 30.41
C MET A 122 -22.79 -6.92 30.64
N ARG A 123 -21.79 -7.28 29.81
CA ARG A 123 -20.68 -8.15 30.22
C ARG A 123 -19.38 -7.66 29.59
N SER A 124 -18.45 -7.28 30.46
CA SER A 124 -17.11 -6.84 30.14
C SER A 124 -16.23 -8.02 29.70
N CYS A 125 -15.53 -7.82 28.59
CA CYS A 125 -14.21 -8.38 28.30
C CYS A 125 -13.63 -7.52 27.18
N SER A 126 -12.59 -6.75 27.50
CA SER A 126 -11.99 -5.71 26.65
C SER A 126 -11.33 -6.30 25.39
N LYS A 127 -12.15 -6.69 24.42
CA LYS A 127 -11.76 -6.72 23.01
C LYS A 127 -11.92 -5.30 22.52
N LYS A 128 -10.81 -4.56 22.36
CA LYS A 128 -10.82 -3.27 21.66
C LYS A 128 -11.33 -3.55 20.23
N GLN A 129 -12.63 -3.38 20.02
CA GLN A 129 -13.24 -3.25 18.71
C GLN A 129 -12.59 -2.01 18.07
N ARG A 130 -11.61 -2.22 17.19
CA ARG A 130 -11.05 -1.14 16.39
C ARG A 130 -12.02 -0.88 15.24
N SER A 131 -12.72 0.25 15.33
CA SER A 131 -13.57 0.75 14.25
C SER A 131 -12.73 0.94 12.97
N PRO A 132 -13.32 0.77 11.77
CA PRO A 132 -12.63 1.11 10.53
C PRO A 132 -12.36 2.62 10.58
N VAL A 133 -11.09 3.01 10.63
CA VAL A 133 -10.69 4.42 10.64
C VAL A 133 -11.08 5.02 9.29
N LYS A 134 -12.25 5.66 9.21
CA LYS A 134 -12.66 6.47 8.07
C LYS A 134 -11.84 7.77 8.09
N ASN A 135 -10.61 7.70 7.60
CA ASN A 135 -9.82 8.89 7.32
C ASN A 135 -10.26 9.46 5.97
N ALA A 136 -11.14 10.48 5.97
CA ALA A 136 -11.60 11.15 4.76
C ALA A 136 -10.44 11.64 3.87
N ALA A 137 -9.30 12.00 4.48
CA ALA A 137 -8.08 12.41 3.79
C ALA A 137 -7.40 11.29 2.99
N ALA A 138 -7.62 10.02 3.33
CA ALA A 138 -7.00 8.87 2.64
C ALA A 138 -7.78 8.46 1.37
N VAL A 139 -9.06 8.79 1.28
CA VAL A 139 -9.95 8.35 0.18
C VAL A 139 -9.44 8.77 -1.21
N PRO A 140 -9.01 10.03 -1.45
CA PRO A 140 -8.47 10.41 -2.76
C PRO A 140 -7.19 9.65 -3.13
N ILE A 141 -6.33 9.38 -2.14
CA ILE A 141 -5.08 8.64 -2.33
C ILE A 141 -5.39 7.17 -2.66
N LEU A 142 -6.36 6.55 -1.97
CA LEU A 142 -6.81 5.18 -2.25
C LEU A 142 -7.39 5.04 -3.66
N ARG A 143 -8.14 6.03 -4.15
CA ARG A 143 -8.63 6.05 -5.54
C ARG A 143 -7.49 6.15 -6.55
N SER A 144 -6.50 7.00 -6.26
CA SER A 144 -5.30 7.14 -7.08
C SER A 144 -4.47 5.84 -7.08
N LEU A 145 -4.33 5.19 -5.92
CA LEU A 145 -3.68 3.89 -5.78
C LEU A 145 -4.41 2.82 -6.61
N LYS A 146 -5.74 2.74 -6.55
CA LYS A 146 -6.53 1.79 -7.36
C LYS A 146 -6.27 1.95 -8.85
N LYS A 147 -6.18 3.20 -9.34
CA LYS A 147 -5.80 3.51 -10.73
C LYS A 147 -4.37 3.03 -11.04
N VAL A 148 -3.40 3.32 -10.18
CA VAL A 148 -2.00 2.89 -10.36
C VAL A 148 -1.87 1.37 -10.38
N LEU A 149 -2.58 0.66 -9.50
CA LEU A 149 -2.60 -0.81 -9.47
C LEU A 149 -3.18 -1.37 -10.76
N LEU A 150 -4.32 -0.82 -11.23
CA LEU A 150 -4.94 -1.26 -12.48
C LEU A 150 -4.01 -1.06 -13.68
N GLU A 151 -3.36 0.11 -13.80
CA GLU A 151 -2.39 0.41 -14.85
C GLU A 151 -1.17 -0.53 -14.80
N ALA A 152 -0.77 -0.97 -13.60
CA ALA A 152 0.29 -1.96 -13.40
C ALA A 152 -0.16 -3.42 -13.64
N GLY A 153 -1.44 -3.66 -13.93
CA GLY A 153 -2.01 -5.01 -14.07
C GLY A 153 -2.19 -5.74 -12.73
N LEU A 154 -2.32 -5.00 -11.64
CA LEU A 154 -2.54 -5.49 -10.28
C LEU A 154 -4.00 -5.32 -9.88
N GLU A 155 -4.56 -6.34 -9.24
CA GLU A 155 -5.90 -6.34 -8.66
C GLU A 155 -5.88 -5.72 -7.26
N THR A 156 -4.88 -6.07 -6.45
CA THR A 156 -4.79 -5.60 -5.07
C THR A 156 -3.35 -5.54 -4.57
N LEU A 157 -3.15 -4.67 -3.58
CA LEU A 157 -1.96 -4.56 -2.75
C LEU A 157 -2.44 -4.50 -1.30
N ILE A 158 -2.07 -5.51 -0.50
CA ILE A 158 -2.49 -5.66 0.89
C ILE A 158 -1.26 -5.63 1.79
N SER A 159 -1.25 -4.73 2.77
CA SER A 159 -0.26 -4.75 3.85
C SER A 159 -0.71 -5.72 4.95
N VAL A 160 0.21 -6.57 5.39
CA VAL A 160 -0.03 -7.60 6.41
C VAL A 160 0.86 -7.26 7.61
N PRO A 161 0.32 -7.09 8.83
CA PRO A 161 1.16 -6.85 10.01
C PRO A 161 2.07 -8.05 10.29
N VAL A 162 3.32 -7.79 10.67
CA VAL A 162 4.33 -8.82 10.93
C VAL A 162 5.09 -8.59 12.25
N GLU A 163 5.77 -9.62 12.74
CA GLU A 163 6.46 -9.60 14.04
C GLU A 163 7.92 -9.16 13.92
N HIS A 164 8.18 -7.85 14.09
CA HIS A 164 9.54 -7.29 14.04
C HIS A 164 9.74 -6.08 14.96
N CYS A 165 9.46 -4.88 14.45
CA CYS A 165 9.36 -3.63 15.19
C CYS A 165 7.95 -3.06 14.99
N GLU A 166 7.32 -2.47 16.01
CA GLU A 166 5.94 -2.00 15.85
C GLU A 166 5.87 -0.57 15.29
N PRO A 167 5.16 -0.32 14.18
CA PRO A 167 4.54 -1.26 13.25
C PRO A 167 5.50 -1.68 12.11
N ALA A 168 5.41 -2.95 11.73
CA ALA A 168 6.10 -3.53 10.59
C ALA A 168 5.09 -4.35 9.78
N PHE A 169 5.32 -4.40 8.47
CA PHE A 169 4.42 -5.06 7.54
C PHE A 169 5.17 -5.91 6.52
N GLY A 170 4.52 -6.98 6.08
CA GLY A 170 4.73 -7.61 4.78
C GLY A 170 3.70 -7.10 3.77
N VAL A 171 3.84 -7.48 2.50
CA VAL A 171 2.91 -7.10 1.43
C VAL A 171 2.50 -8.30 0.59
N VAL A 172 1.21 -8.34 0.26
CA VAL A 172 0.61 -9.27 -0.70
C VAL A 172 0.19 -8.47 -1.92
N MET A 173 0.64 -8.90 -3.10
CA MET A 173 0.21 -8.33 -4.38
C MET A 173 -0.46 -9.43 -5.20
N LYS A 174 -1.64 -9.14 -5.75
CA LYS A 174 -2.29 -10.03 -6.72
C LYS A 174 -2.33 -9.36 -8.08
N ALA A 175 -1.84 -10.04 -9.10
CA ALA A 175 -1.98 -9.61 -10.49
C ALA A 175 -3.33 -10.04 -11.05
N ALA A 176 -3.92 -9.20 -11.88
CA ALA A 176 -5.14 -9.52 -12.60
C ALA A 176 -4.88 -10.56 -13.70
N ASN A 177 -5.94 -11.28 -14.08
CA ASN A 177 -5.91 -12.09 -15.30
C ASN A 177 -5.70 -11.19 -16.51
N ARG A 178 -4.94 -11.67 -17.51
CA ARG A 178 -4.68 -10.91 -18.73
C ARG A 178 -4.84 -11.78 -19.97
N ILE A 179 -5.20 -11.17 -21.09
CA ILE A 179 -5.34 -11.87 -22.38
C ILE A 179 -4.06 -11.66 -23.18
N ASN A 180 -3.51 -12.74 -23.74
CA ASN A 180 -2.34 -12.65 -24.61
C ASN A 180 -2.72 -12.31 -26.06
N ARG A 181 -1.71 -12.12 -26.94
CA ARG A 181 -1.93 -11.80 -28.37
C ARG A 181 -2.75 -12.84 -29.14
N VAL A 182 -2.87 -14.06 -28.60
CA VAL A 182 -3.58 -15.20 -29.21
C VAL A 182 -4.97 -15.40 -28.58
N GLY A 183 -5.46 -14.44 -27.79
CA GLY A 183 -6.78 -14.51 -27.16
C GLY A 183 -6.86 -15.47 -25.96
N LYS A 184 -5.74 -16.05 -25.51
CA LYS A 184 -5.71 -16.96 -24.35
C LYS A 184 -5.59 -16.16 -23.06
N THR A 185 -6.44 -16.48 -22.09
CA THR A 185 -6.36 -15.97 -20.71
C THR A 185 -5.14 -16.53 -20.00
N ILE A 186 -4.27 -15.65 -19.53
CA ILE A 186 -3.18 -15.92 -18.62
C ILE A 186 -3.70 -15.62 -17.21
N PRO A 187 -3.69 -16.60 -16.29
CA PRO A 187 -4.12 -16.37 -14.92
C PRO A 187 -3.18 -15.39 -14.22
N GLY A 188 -3.74 -14.62 -13.30
CA GLY A 188 -3.00 -13.78 -12.37
C GLY A 188 -2.07 -14.59 -11.46
N TRP A 189 -1.20 -13.88 -10.75
CA TRP A 189 -0.29 -14.45 -9.77
C TRP A 189 -0.46 -13.76 -8.43
N LYS A 190 -0.06 -14.45 -7.36
CA LYS A 190 0.00 -13.90 -6.01
C LYS A 190 1.45 -13.87 -5.55
N LEU A 191 1.98 -12.67 -5.28
CA LEU A 191 3.30 -12.45 -4.71
C LEU A 191 3.14 -12.03 -3.26
N VAL A 192 3.97 -12.60 -2.38
CA VAL A 192 4.07 -12.19 -0.98
C VAL A 192 5.51 -11.82 -0.68
N TYR A 193 5.73 -10.65 -0.09
CA TYR A 193 7.01 -10.21 0.43
C TYR A 193 6.88 -10.00 1.94
N SER A 194 7.72 -10.67 2.73
CA SER A 194 7.58 -10.67 4.19
C SER A 194 7.99 -9.37 4.85
N GLY A 195 8.93 -8.62 4.25
CA GLY A 195 9.76 -7.69 5.02
C GLY A 195 10.56 -8.44 6.10
N ASP A 196 11.15 -7.69 7.03
CA ASP A 196 11.81 -8.29 8.19
C ASP A 196 10.74 -8.78 9.17
N THR A 197 10.80 -10.05 9.54
CA THR A 197 9.85 -10.63 10.48
C THR A 197 10.36 -11.91 11.12
N ARG A 198 9.89 -12.16 12.35
CA ARG A 198 9.82 -13.50 12.91
C ARG A 198 8.69 -14.28 12.24
N PRO A 199 8.68 -15.63 12.32
CA PRO A 199 7.51 -16.40 11.89
C PRO A 199 6.25 -15.93 12.61
N CYS A 200 5.27 -15.39 11.88
CA CYS A 200 3.99 -14.92 12.44
C CYS A 200 2.80 -15.56 11.69
N HIS A 201 1.67 -15.68 12.38
CA HIS A 201 0.52 -16.40 11.86
C HIS A 201 -0.13 -15.67 10.67
N GLU A 202 -0.20 -14.35 10.75
CA GLU A 202 -0.78 -13.47 9.75
C GLU A 202 -0.08 -13.62 8.40
N LEU A 203 1.26 -13.66 8.40
CA LEU A 203 2.01 -13.85 7.16
C LEU A 203 1.89 -15.28 6.62
N ILE A 204 1.82 -16.29 7.49
CA ILE A 204 1.58 -17.69 7.07
C ILE A 204 0.23 -17.78 6.34
N GLN A 205 -0.83 -17.23 6.93
CA GLN A 205 -2.15 -17.20 6.30
C GLN A 205 -2.13 -16.41 4.98
N ALA A 206 -1.50 -15.23 4.98
CA ALA A 206 -1.35 -14.41 3.79
C ALA A 206 -0.56 -15.12 2.69
N SER A 207 0.36 -16.02 3.02
CA SER A 207 1.18 -16.78 2.08
C SER A 207 0.49 -18.00 1.47
N CYS A 208 -0.63 -18.46 2.05
CA CYS A 208 -1.39 -19.57 1.50
C CYS A 208 -1.80 -19.31 0.04
N GLY A 209 -1.42 -20.22 -0.86
CA GLY A 209 -1.69 -20.08 -2.30
C GLY A 209 -0.86 -19.01 -3.02
N ALA A 210 0.23 -18.53 -2.43
CA ALA A 210 1.16 -17.64 -3.12
C ALA A 210 1.84 -18.37 -4.30
N THR A 211 1.92 -17.69 -5.44
CA THR A 211 2.72 -18.12 -6.58
C THR A 211 4.21 -17.90 -6.32
N VAL A 212 4.54 -16.79 -5.66
CA VAL A 212 5.91 -16.43 -5.27
C VAL A 212 5.89 -15.89 -3.85
N LEU A 213 6.76 -16.41 -3.00
CA LEU A 213 7.04 -15.87 -1.66
C LEU A 213 8.50 -15.42 -1.61
N ILE A 214 8.71 -14.14 -1.31
CA ILE A 214 10.03 -13.57 -1.02
C ILE A 214 10.07 -13.37 0.49
N HIS A 215 10.76 -14.26 1.19
CA HIS A 215 10.89 -14.23 2.64
C HIS A 215 12.28 -13.78 3.04
N GLU A 216 12.34 -12.90 4.03
CA GLU A 216 13.59 -12.50 4.69
C GLU A 216 14.18 -13.73 5.42
N VAL A 217 15.51 -13.85 5.42
CA VAL A 217 16.20 -14.96 6.07
C VAL A 217 17.33 -14.41 6.93
N SER A 218 16.98 -13.96 8.14
CA SER A 218 17.95 -13.55 9.14
C SER A 218 18.34 -14.73 10.00
N CYS A 219 19.63 -15.08 9.98
CA CYS A 219 20.18 -16.09 10.88
C CYS A 219 20.30 -15.47 12.28
N LYS A 220 19.61 -16.04 13.29
CA LYS A 220 19.97 -15.79 14.69
C LYS A 220 21.29 -16.51 14.94
N MET A 221 22.38 -15.76 15.06
CA MET A 221 23.64 -16.27 15.64
C MET A 221 23.52 -16.35 17.16
#